data_AF-A0A7S2TN63-F1
#
_entry.id   AF-A0A7S2TN63-F1
#
_cell.length_a   1.000
_cell.length_b   1.000
_cell.length_c   1.000
_cell.angle_alpha   90.00
_cell.angle_beta   90.00
_cell.angle_gamma   90.00
#
_symmetry.space_group_name_H-M   'P 1'
#
loop_
_entity.id
_entity.type
_entity.pdbx_description
1 polymer ?
#
loop_
_entity_poly.entity_id
_entity_poly.type
_entity_poly.pdbx_seq_one_letter_code
_entity_poly.pdbx_strand_id
1 'polypeptide(L)'
;AYEDSEDPYPEVIVRLTLARNPWYYIMRLVMPQVLLSIMELTSFLCDSDAIADRFSISGTIVLSEIALYFIAVDMLPKVPYVTRIDIWFSWCFIFVFISCAQNGMNYVLHGRVSPEMLSKIDVISAVIYLGGVFIVTAWFMLPLSRFNKAYQKSLEEASKNKN
;
A
#
# COMPACT_ATOMS: atom_id res chain seq x y z
N ALA A 1 -20.67 49.18 1.70
CA ALA A 1 -21.75 48.32 1.19
C ALA A 1 -21.52 48.20 -0.31
N TYR A 2 -21.16 47.01 -0.79
CA TYR A 2 -21.13 46.76 -2.24
C TYR A 2 -22.57 46.47 -2.65
N GLU A 3 -23.14 47.33 -3.48
CA GLU A 3 -24.44 47.14 -4.11
C GLU A 3 -24.33 45.97 -5.09
N ASP A 4 -25.16 44.96 -4.84
CA ASP A 4 -25.39 43.81 -5.71
C ASP A 4 -26.24 44.31 -6.89
N SER A 5 -25.58 44.74 -7.97
CA SER A 5 -26.26 45.14 -9.20
C SER A 5 -26.69 43.90 -9.98
N GLU A 6 -27.99 43.62 -10.01
CA GLU A 6 -28.67 42.53 -10.74
C GLU A 6 -28.63 42.69 -12.28
N ASP A 7 -27.50 43.08 -12.87
CA ASP A 7 -27.34 43.09 -14.32
C ASP A 7 -26.86 41.70 -14.80
N PRO A 8 -27.64 40.97 -15.64
CA PRO A 8 -27.23 39.65 -16.10
C PRO A 8 -26.09 39.78 -17.13
N TYR A 9 -24.87 39.49 -16.69
CA TYR A 9 -23.71 39.41 -17.57
C TYR A 9 -23.66 38.05 -18.28
N PRO A 10 -23.34 38.00 -19.59
CA PRO A 10 -23.21 36.74 -20.30
C PRO A 10 -22.04 35.92 -19.73
N GLU A 11 -22.35 34.83 -19.04
CA GLU A 11 -21.38 33.87 -18.51
C GLU A 11 -21.29 32.65 -19.45
N VAL A 12 -20.08 32.31 -19.87
CA VAL A 12 -19.81 31.07 -20.61
C VAL A 12 -19.01 30.13 -19.71
N ILE A 13 -19.68 29.10 -19.18
CA ILE A 13 -19.06 28.11 -18.29
C ILE A 13 -18.48 26.97 -19.12
N VAL A 14 -17.16 26.94 -19.25
CA VAL A 14 -16.43 25.81 -19.87
C VAL A 14 -16.08 24.79 -18.79
N ARG A 15 -16.67 23.59 -18.86
CA ARG A 15 -16.38 22.48 -17.92
C ARG A 15 -15.37 21.52 -18.54
N LEU A 16 -14.16 21.48 -17.98
CA LEU A 16 -13.12 20.52 -18.35
C LEU A 16 -13.07 19.38 -17.33
N THR A 17 -13.24 18.15 -17.80
CA THR A 17 -13.08 16.96 -16.95
C THR A 17 -11.66 16.43 -17.10
N LEU A 18 -10.86 16.54 -16.04
CA LEU A 18 -9.49 16.03 -15.99
C LEU A 18 -9.45 14.71 -15.22
N ALA A 19 -8.92 13.65 -15.82
CA ALA A 19 -8.65 12.37 -15.16
C ALA A 19 -7.15 12.19 -14.97
N ARG A 20 -6.72 11.89 -13.74
CA ARG A 20 -5.31 11.61 -13.42
C ARG A 20 -4.98 10.17 -13.81
N ASN A 21 -3.91 9.95 -14.57
CA ASN A 21 -3.44 8.60 -14.89
C ASN A 21 -2.79 7.96 -13.64
N PRO A 22 -3.39 6.93 -13.02
CA PRO A 22 -2.86 6.32 -11.80
C PRO A 22 -1.64 5.42 -12.06
N TRP A 23 -1.41 5.00 -13.31
CA TRP A 23 -0.40 4.00 -13.66
C TRP A 23 1.01 4.35 -13.19
N TYR A 24 1.35 5.63 -13.31
CA TYR A 24 2.65 6.15 -12.87
C TYR A 24 2.91 5.91 -11.38
N TYR A 25 1.91 6.13 -10.54
CA TYR A 25 2.01 5.93 -9.09
C TYR A 25 2.10 4.45 -8.72
N ILE A 26 1.36 3.58 -9.43
CA ILE A 26 1.42 2.13 -9.23
C ILE A 26 2.84 1.62 -9.50
N MET A 27 3.43 2.00 -10.64
CA MET A 27 4.75 1.50 -11.01
C MET A 27 5.85 2.00 -10.08
N ARG A 28 5.73 3.23 -9.55
CA ARG A 28 6.76 3.82 -8.68
C ARG A 28 6.60 3.51 -7.20
N LEU A 29 5.38 3.32 -6.69
CA LEU A 29 5.12 3.12 -5.26
C LEU A 29 4.68 1.69 -4.96
N VAL A 30 3.79 1.12 -5.77
CA VAL A 30 3.21 -0.20 -5.47
C VAL A 30 4.22 -1.31 -5.76
N MET A 31 4.96 -1.20 -6.86
CA MET A 31 6.00 -2.18 -7.21
C MET A 31 7.05 -2.35 -6.09
N PRO A 32 7.77 -1.30 -5.65
CA PRO A 32 8.77 -1.47 -4.59
C PRO A 32 8.15 -1.92 -3.27
N GLN A 33 6.95 -1.48 -2.92
CA GLN A 33 6.28 -1.90 -1.69
C GLN A 33 5.92 -3.39 -1.67
N VAL A 34 5.46 -3.95 -2.80
CA VAL A 34 5.21 -5.39 -2.93
C VAL A 34 6.52 -6.18 -2.85
N LEU A 35 7.61 -5.67 -3.44
CA LEU A 35 8.93 -6.29 -3.33
C LEU A 35 9.43 -6.31 -1.88
N LEU A 36 9.28 -5.21 -1.13
CA LEU A 36 9.61 -5.15 0.29
C LEU A 36 8.80 -6.17 1.11
N SER A 37 7.50 -6.30 0.81
CA SER A 37 6.64 -7.29 1.47
C SER A 37 7.07 -8.73 1.19
N ILE A 38 7.57 -9.02 -0.02
CA ILE A 38 8.14 -10.34 -0.35
C ILE A 38 9.46 -10.56 0.36
N MET A 39 10.31 -9.53 0.47
CA MET A 39 11.58 -9.64 1.19
C MET A 39 11.38 -9.96 2.68
N GLU A 40 10.32 -9.46 3.31
CA GLU A 40 9.97 -9.75 4.71
C GLU A 40 9.74 -11.24 4.96
N LEU A 41 9.31 -12.00 3.95
CA LEU A 41 9.16 -13.46 4.04
C LEU A 41 10.47 -14.16 4.36
N THR A 42 11.58 -13.59 3.90
CA THR A 42 12.94 -14.11 4.17
C THR A 42 13.22 -14.14 5.67
N SER A 43 12.60 -13.23 6.44
CA SER A 43 12.75 -13.21 7.90
C SER A 43 12.16 -14.46 8.56
N PHE A 44 11.13 -15.07 7.97
CA PHE A 44 10.54 -16.32 8.46
C PHE A 44 11.26 -17.57 7.95
N LEU A 45 11.98 -17.45 6.83
CA LEU A 45 12.76 -18.55 6.22
C LEU A 45 14.15 -18.73 6.83
N CYS A 46 14.71 -17.68 7.44
CA CYS A 46 16.02 -17.73 8.08
C CYS A 46 16.01 -18.68 9.29
N ASP A 47 17.13 -19.32 9.63
CA ASP A 47 17.18 -20.26 10.76
C ASP A 47 16.88 -19.57 12.10
N SER A 48 16.23 -20.29 13.01
CA SER A 48 15.88 -19.75 14.34
C SER A 48 17.10 -19.44 15.21
N ASP A 49 18.27 -19.99 14.89
CA ASP A 49 19.53 -19.70 15.60
C ASP A 49 20.14 -18.33 15.19
N ALA A 50 19.87 -17.84 13.97
CA ALA A 50 20.45 -16.61 13.44
C ALA A 50 19.55 -15.38 13.68
N ILE A 51 19.27 -15.12 14.96
CA ILE A 51 18.26 -14.13 15.37
C ILE A 51 18.69 -12.70 15.03
N ALA A 52 19.99 -12.41 15.09
CA ALA A 52 20.54 -11.12 14.69
C ALA A 52 20.24 -10.80 13.22
N ASP A 53 20.30 -11.81 12.34
CA ASP A 53 20.06 -11.65 10.90
C ASP A 53 18.57 -11.38 10.64
N ARG A 54 17.67 -12.10 11.33
CA ARG A 54 16.22 -11.87 11.26
C ARG A 54 15.85 -10.43 11.62
N PHE A 55 16.36 -9.93 12.75
CA PHE A 55 16.12 -8.54 13.16
C PHE A 55 16.78 -7.51 12.23
N SER A 56 17.95 -7.83 11.66
CA SER A 56 18.60 -6.97 10.68
C SER A 56 17.75 -6.83 9.41
N ILE A 57 17.19 -7.94 8.92
CA ILE A 57 16.30 -7.97 7.76
C ILE A 57 15.01 -7.18 8.05
N SER A 58 14.26 -7.54 9.10
CA SER A 58 13.01 -6.82 9.44
C SER A 58 13.27 -5.34 9.71
N GLY A 59 14.36 -4.98 10.41
CA GLY A 59 14.71 -3.58 10.68
C GLY A 59 15.03 -2.80 9.41
N THR A 60 15.73 -3.41 8.45
CA THR A 60 16.02 -2.80 7.15
C THR A 60 14.74 -2.59 6.33
N ILE A 61 13.79 -3.53 6.41
CA ILE A 61 12.51 -3.43 5.71
C ILE A 61 11.66 -2.33 6.31
N VAL A 62 11.57 -2.22 7.64
CA VAL A 62 10.89 -1.11 8.32
C VAL A 62 11.45 0.23 7.89
N LEU A 63 12.79 0.38 7.85
CA LEU A 63 13.43 1.62 7.42
C LEU A 63 13.10 1.93 5.94
N SER A 64 13.13 0.91 5.09
CA SER A 64 12.82 1.04 3.66
C SER A 64 11.36 1.43 3.42
N GLU A 65 10.44 0.87 4.20
CA GLU A 65 9.01 1.18 4.12
C GLU A 65 8.72 2.62 4.58
N ILE A 66 9.36 3.07 5.66
CA ILE A 66 9.29 4.48 6.10
C ILE A 66 9.84 5.43 5.02
N ALA A 67 10.97 5.08 4.41
CA ALA A 67 11.54 5.88 3.32
C ALA A 67 10.60 5.94 2.10
N LEU A 68 9.99 4.81 1.73
CA LEU A 68 9.03 4.75 0.64
C LEU A 68 7.76 5.56 0.93
N TYR A 69 7.30 5.58 2.18
CA TYR A 69 6.19 6.42 2.62
C TYR A 69 6.49 7.92 2.43
N PHE A 70 7.69 8.38 2.80
CA PHE A 70 8.07 9.79 2.56
C PHE A 70 8.11 10.12 1.07
N ILE A 71 8.64 9.21 0.23
CA ILE A 71 8.62 9.38 -1.23
C ILE A 71 7.16 9.44 -1.74
N ALA A 72 6.25 8.64 -1.19
CA ALA A 72 4.84 8.69 -1.56
C ALA A 72 4.21 10.06 -1.25
N VAL A 73 4.43 10.57 -0.04
CA VAL A 73 3.92 11.87 0.42
C VAL A 73 4.46 13.03 -0.42
N ASP A 74 5.70 12.96 -0.90
CA ASP A 74 6.27 14.00 -1.77
C ASP A 74 5.73 13.95 -3.20
N MET A 75 5.37 12.76 -3.69
CA MET A 75 4.85 12.54 -5.04
C MET A 75 3.36 12.88 -5.18
N LEU A 76 2.62 12.89 -4.06
CA LEU A 76 1.19 13.15 -4.00
C LEU A 76 0.94 14.57 -3.45
N PRO A 77 0.01 15.34 -4.04
CA PRO A 77 -0.33 16.65 -3.50
C PRO A 77 -0.88 16.48 -2.08
N LYS A 78 -0.39 17.29 -1.14
CA LYS A 78 -0.83 17.28 0.26
C LYS A 78 -2.31 17.63 0.32
N VAL A 79 -3.13 16.64 0.65
CA VAL A 79 -4.57 16.78 0.86
C VAL A 79 -4.88 16.53 2.34
N PRO A 80 -5.89 17.22 2.91
CA PRO A 80 -6.19 17.11 4.34
C PRO A 80 -6.95 15.82 4.72
N TYR A 81 -7.30 14.97 3.75
CA TYR A 81 -7.98 13.71 3.98
C TYR A 81 -7.04 12.53 3.73
N VAL A 82 -7.25 11.44 4.46
CA VAL A 82 -6.49 10.20 4.28
C VAL A 82 -6.78 9.64 2.89
N THR A 83 -5.74 9.51 2.07
CA THR A 83 -5.88 8.94 0.74
C THR A 83 -5.91 7.42 0.79
N ARG A 84 -6.41 6.79 -0.28
CA ARG A 84 -6.40 5.32 -0.39
C ARG A 84 -4.99 4.73 -0.33
N ILE A 85 -3.99 5.48 -0.81
CA ILE A 85 -2.59 5.07 -0.79
C ILE A 85 -2.07 5.07 0.65
N ASP A 86 -2.42 6.08 1.44
CA ASP A 86 -2.01 6.16 2.85
C ASP A 86 -2.58 5.02 3.69
N ILE A 87 -3.86 4.65 3.47
CA ILE A 87 -4.47 3.49 4.14
C ILE A 87 -3.72 2.20 3.78
N TRP A 88 -3.32 2.04 2.53
CA TRP A 88 -2.60 0.86 2.07
C TRP A 88 -1.21 0.76 2.70
N PHE A 89 -0.42 1.85 2.66
CA PHE A 89 0.88 1.90 3.34
C PHE A 89 0.74 1.65 4.85
N SER A 90 -0.30 2.18 5.49
CA SER A 90 -0.55 1.97 6.91
C SER A 90 -0.78 0.49 7.25
N TRP A 91 -1.55 -0.24 6.42
CA TRP A 91 -1.77 -1.67 6.63
C TRP A 91 -0.49 -2.50 6.45
N CYS A 92 0.31 -2.21 5.43
CA CYS A 92 1.59 -2.86 5.23
C CYS A 92 2.53 -2.63 6.42
N PHE A 93 2.60 -1.40 6.92
CA PHE A 93 3.42 -1.06 8.07
C PHE A 93 3.02 -1.82 9.34
N ILE A 94 1.71 -1.97 9.58
CA ILE A 94 1.19 -2.79 10.69
C ILE A 94 1.62 -4.25 10.52
N PHE A 95 1.54 -4.81 9.32
CA PHE A 95 1.96 -6.20 9.09
C PHE A 95 3.45 -6.42 9.33
N VAL A 96 4.31 -5.52 8.86
CA VAL A 96 5.76 -5.59 9.10
C VAL A 96 6.07 -5.46 10.59
N PHE A 97 5.36 -4.59 11.31
CA PHE A 97 5.53 -4.48 12.76
C PHE A 97 5.11 -5.76 13.51
N ILE A 98 4.01 -6.39 13.10
CA ILE A 98 3.58 -7.69 13.65
C ILE A 98 4.63 -8.79 13.35
N SER A 99 5.20 -8.81 12.15
CA SER A 99 6.29 -9.72 11.78
C SER A 99 7.51 -9.55 12.69
N CYS A 100 7.94 -8.30 12.90
CA CYS A 100 9.05 -7.98 13.80
C CYS A 100 8.77 -8.41 15.24
N ALA A 101 7.56 -8.16 15.74
CA ALA A 101 7.13 -8.59 17.08
C ALA A 101 7.12 -10.13 17.21
N GLN A 102 6.68 -10.85 16.17
CA GLN A 102 6.72 -12.31 16.11
C GLN A 102 8.16 -12.83 16.17
N ASN A 103 9.09 -12.21 15.45
CA ASN A 103 10.51 -12.58 15.50
C ASN A 103 11.09 -12.39 16.91
N GLY A 104 10.71 -11.32 17.62
CA GLY A 104 11.08 -11.13 19.02
C GLY A 104 10.43 -12.12 19.98
N MET A 105 9.18 -12.51 19.72
CA MET A 105 8.52 -13.55 20.51
C MET A 105 9.18 -14.93 20.30
N ASN A 106 9.55 -15.26 19.07
CA ASN A 106 10.32 -16.47 18.76
C ASN A 106 11.66 -16.50 19.50
N TYR A 107 12.37 -15.36 19.61
CA TYR A 107 13.58 -15.26 20.43
C TYR A 107 13.33 -15.61 21.90
N VAL A 108 12.27 -15.09 22.50
CA VAL A 108 11.95 -15.34 23.92
C VAL A 108 11.51 -16.80 24.18
N LEU A 109 11.02 -17.48 23.14
CA LEU A 109 10.62 -18.89 23.18
C LEU A 109 11.75 -19.85 22.79
N HIS A 110 12.84 -19.35 22.21
CA HIS A 110 14.05 -20.08 21.86
C HIS A 110 14.71 -20.65 23.14
N GLY A 111 14.37 -21.89 23.49
CA GLY A 111 14.82 -22.56 24.72
C GLY A 111 13.70 -22.90 25.72
N ARG A 112 12.47 -22.44 25.51
CA ARG A 112 11.29 -22.88 26.28
C ARG A 112 10.44 -23.91 25.54
N VAL A 113 10.57 -23.97 24.22
CA VAL A 113 9.70 -24.75 23.32
C VAL A 113 10.58 -25.63 22.42
N SER A 114 10.04 -26.78 21.97
CA SER A 114 10.75 -27.68 21.06
C SER A 114 11.04 -27.00 19.70
N PRO A 115 12.17 -27.34 19.05
CA PRO A 115 12.54 -26.74 17.75
C PRO A 115 11.51 -27.02 16.65
N GLU A 116 10.83 -28.18 16.70
CA GLU A 116 9.76 -28.51 15.75
C GLU A 116 8.55 -27.56 15.85
N MET A 117 8.22 -27.11 17.06
CA MET A 117 7.10 -26.21 17.27
C MET A 117 7.44 -24.77 16.86
N LEU A 118 8.70 -24.33 17.08
CA LEU A 118 9.21 -23.05 16.59
C LEU A 118 9.12 -22.96 15.05
N SER A 119 9.55 -23.99 14.34
CA SER A 119 9.45 -24.04 12.86
C SER A 119 8.00 -23.99 12.37
N LYS A 120 7.07 -24.70 13.05
CA LYS A 120 5.64 -24.62 12.72
C LYS A 120 5.08 -23.22 12.92
N ILE A 121 5.48 -22.54 14.01
CA ILE A 121 5.08 -21.16 14.28
C ILE A 121 5.55 -20.25 13.14
N ASP A 122 6.82 -20.35 12.73
CA ASP A 122 7.38 -19.56 11.62
C ASP A 122 6.61 -19.74 10.31
N VAL A 123 6.34 -21.00 9.93
CA VAL A 123 5.58 -21.32 8.71
C VAL A 123 4.14 -20.80 8.79
N ILE A 124 3.46 -20.99 9.92
CA ILE A 124 2.10 -20.49 10.12
C ILE A 124 2.08 -18.96 10.03
N SER A 125 3.02 -18.27 10.67
CA SER A 125 3.13 -16.81 10.56
C SER A 125 3.42 -16.33 9.15
N ALA A 126 4.28 -17.03 8.40
CA ALA A 126 4.56 -16.70 7.00
C ALA A 126 3.31 -16.83 6.12
N VAL A 127 2.51 -17.89 6.31
CA VAL A 127 1.25 -18.09 5.57
C VAL A 127 0.22 -17.02 5.94
N ILE A 128 0.09 -16.69 7.22
CA ILE A 128 -0.82 -15.63 7.69
C ILE A 128 -0.40 -14.27 7.12
N TYR A 129 0.89 -13.95 7.17
CA TYR A 129 1.44 -12.71 6.63
C TYR A 129 1.19 -12.61 5.11
N LEU A 130 1.51 -13.66 4.35
CA LEU A 130 1.25 -13.74 2.91
C LEU A 130 -0.22 -13.57 2.57
N GLY A 131 -1.10 -14.28 3.30
CA GLY A 131 -2.54 -14.17 3.14
C GLY A 131 -3.02 -12.74 3.38
N GLY A 132 -2.55 -12.10 4.46
CA GLY A 132 -2.87 -10.72 4.81
C GLY A 132 -2.44 -9.73 3.73
N VAL A 133 -1.18 -9.82 3.28
CA VAL A 133 -0.63 -8.97 2.22
C VAL A 133 -1.41 -9.15 0.91
N PHE A 134 -1.71 -10.39 0.52
CA PHE A 134 -2.47 -10.67 -0.69
C PHE A 134 -3.90 -10.12 -0.62
N ILE A 135 -4.59 -10.30 0.51
CA ILE A 135 -5.94 -9.78 0.75
C ILE A 135 -5.95 -8.25 0.67
N VAL A 136 -5.02 -7.58 1.36
CA VAL A 136 -4.94 -6.11 1.37
C VAL A 136 -4.56 -5.56 0.00
N THR A 137 -3.64 -6.21 -0.71
CA THR A 137 -3.24 -5.83 -2.07
C THR A 137 -4.39 -6.01 -3.07
N ALA A 138 -5.12 -7.13 -2.98
CA ALA A 138 -6.30 -7.38 -3.80
C ALA A 138 -7.40 -6.34 -3.50
N TRP A 139 -7.68 -6.07 -2.22
CA TRP A 139 -8.65 -5.05 -1.81
C TRP A 139 -8.28 -3.65 -2.33
N PHE A 140 -6.99 -3.29 -2.32
CA PHE A 140 -6.51 -2.01 -2.84
C PHE A 140 -6.67 -1.91 -4.37
N MET A 141 -6.34 -2.98 -5.10
CA MET A 141 -6.36 -3.06 -6.57
C MET A 141 -7.77 -3.14 -7.17
N LEU A 142 -8.71 -3.81 -6.50
CA LEU A 142 -10.06 -4.04 -7.02
C LEU A 142 -10.81 -2.74 -7.41
N PRO A 143 -10.87 -1.69 -6.57
CA PRO A 143 -11.52 -0.43 -6.93
C PRO A 143 -10.83 0.31 -8.08
N LEU A 144 -9.51 0.19 -8.18
CA LEU A 144 -8.73 0.85 -9.24
C LEU A 144 -9.03 0.22 -10.61
N SER A 145 -9.15 -1.10 -10.66
CA SER A 145 -9.53 -1.83 -11.86
C SER A 145 -10.95 -1.47 -12.35
N ARG A 146 -11.89 -1.24 -11.41
CA ARG A 146 -13.25 -0.80 -11.71
C ARG A 146 -13.29 0.63 -12.24
N PHE A 147 -12.50 1.53 -11.65
CA PHE A 147 -12.38 2.91 -12.12
C PHE A 147 -11.79 2.99 -13.54
N ASN A 148 -10.73 2.22 -13.82
CA ASN A 148 -10.13 2.19 -15.15
C ASN A 148 -11.10 1.68 -16.22
N LYS A 149 -11.88 0.63 -15.91
CA LYS A 149 -12.93 0.12 -16.81
C LYS A 149 -14.06 1.13 -17.03
N ALA A 150 -14.51 1.81 -15.97
CA ALA A 150 -15.54 2.84 -16.07
C ALA A 150 -15.05 4.03 -16.91
N TYR A 151 -13.81 4.47 -16.73
CA TYR A 151 -13.21 5.55 -17.50
C TYR A 151 -13.12 5.23 -19.00
N GLN A 152 -12.62 4.05 -19.36
CA GLN A 152 -12.57 3.61 -20.77
C GLN A 152 -13.96 3.57 -21.41
N LYS A 153 -14.96 3.07 -20.67
CA LYS A 153 -16.35 3.03 -21.13
C LYS A 153 -16.91 4.44 -21.38
N SER A 154 -16.63 5.40 -20.50
CA SER A 154 -17.04 6.80 -20.69
C SER A 154 -16.36 7.46 -21.89
N LEU A 155 -15.12 7.12 -22.20
CA LEU A 155 -14.42 7.61 -23.40
C LEU A 155 -15.02 7.04 -24.69
N GLU A 156 -15.35 5.75 -24.70
CA GLU A 156 -16.02 5.10 -25.83
C GLU A 156 -17.40 5.72 -26.08
N GLU A 157 -18.20 5.94 -25.03
CA GLU A 157 -19.52 6.58 -25.12
C GLU A 157 -19.41 8.04 -25.59
N ALA A 158 -18.44 8.81 -25.09
CA ALA A 158 -18.19 10.19 -25.53
C ALA A 158 -17.72 10.27 -26.99
N SER A 159 -16.93 9.29 -27.46
CA SER A 159 -16.54 9.18 -28.87
C SER A 159 -17.72 8.82 -29.76
N LYS A 160 -18.64 7.98 -29.27
CA LYS A 160 -19.81 7.52 -30.03
C LYS A 160 -20.89 8.59 -30.16
N ASN A 161 -21.02 9.48 -29.17
CA ASN A 161 -21.98 10.60 -29.18
C ASN A 161 -21.49 11.82 -29.98
N LYS A 162 -20.26 11.75 -30.52
CA LYS A 162 -19.64 12.80 -31.34
C LYS A 162 -19.74 12.53 -32.85
N ASN A 163 -20.18 11.33 -33.24
CA ASN A 163 -20.50 10.91 -34.61
C ASN A 163 -22.01 10.82 -34.80
#